data_AF-A0A2K1KIB6-F1
#
_entry.id   AF-A0A2K1KIB6-F1
#
_cell.length_a   1.000
_cell.length_b   1.000
_cell.length_c   1.000
_cell.angle_alpha   90.00
_cell.angle_beta   90.00
_cell.angle_gamma   90.00
#
_symmetry.space_group_name_H-M   'P 1'
#
loop_
_entity.id
_entity.type
_entity.pdbx_description
1 polymer ?
#
loop_
_entity_poly.entity_id
_entity_poly.type
_entity_poly.pdbx_seq_one_letter_code
_entity_poly.pdbx_strand_id
1 'polypeptide(L)' 'ILILLKNTPLHILENIELLNVEVLFLPPNTTSKIQPMDV' A
#
# COMPACT_ATOMS: atom_id res chain seq x y z
N ILE A 1 -6.89 -4.93 -10.57
CA ILE A 1 -7.01 -5.09 -9.10
C ILE A 1 -6.30 -3.91 -8.45
N LEU A 2 -6.84 -3.34 -7.37
CA LEU A 2 -6.21 -2.21 -6.66
C LEU A 2 -5.66 -2.69 -5.32
N ILE A 3 -4.40 -2.38 -5.03
CA ILE A 3 -3.75 -2.64 -3.74
C ILE A 3 -3.41 -1.30 -3.09
N LEU A 4 -3.86 -1.11 -1.86
CA LEU A 4 -3.55 0.06 -1.03
C LEU A 4 -2.55 -0.35 0.05
N LEU A 5 -1.37 0.25 0.05
CA LEU A 5 -0.31 -0.02 1.01
C LEU A 5 -0.02 1.20 1.90
N LYS A 6 0.44 0.93 3.11
CA LYS A 6 1.03 1.95 3.98
C LYS A 6 2.31 2.48 3.35
N ASN A 7 2.57 3.77 3.45
CA ASN A 7 3.88 4.30 3.06
C ASN A 7 4.89 4.02 4.19
N THR A 8 5.56 2.87 4.13
CA THR A 8 6.66 2.49 5.03
C THR A 8 7.86 2.00 4.21
N PRO A 9 9.10 2.32 4.63
CA PRO A 9 10.32 1.92 3.93
C PRO A 9 10.51 0.40 3.82
N LEU A 10 9.72 -0.39 4.58
CA LEU A 10 9.74 -1.85 4.50
C LEU A 10 9.05 -2.40 3.24
N HIS A 11 8.17 -1.64 2.59
CA HIS A 11 7.57 -2.06 1.33
C HIS A 11 8.56 -1.88 0.19
N ILE A 12 9.42 -2.88 0.04
CA ILE A 12 10.35 -2.98 -1.08
C ILE A 12 9.62 -3.72 -2.20
N LEU A 13 9.11 -2.96 -3.18
CA LEU A 13 8.53 -3.49 -4.42
C LEU A 13 9.59 -3.84 -5.47
N GLU A 14 10.88 -3.81 -5.11
CA GLU A 14 11.95 -4.13 -6.04
C GLU A 14 11.76 -5.54 -6.61
N ASN A 15 11.68 -5.62 -7.95
CA ASN A 15 11.50 -6.83 -8.75
C ASN A 15 10.13 -7.52 -8.67
N ILE A 16 9.07 -6.82 -8.24
CA ILE A 16 7.70 -7.35 -8.31
C ILE A 16 6.98 -6.74 -9.52
N GLU A 17 6.78 -7.54 -10.57
CA GLU A 17 5.88 -7.20 -11.69
C GLU A 17 4.48 -7.77 -11.42
N LEU A 18 3.51 -6.89 -11.18
CA LEU A 18 2.10 -7.27 -11.07
C LEU A 18 1.35 -6.89 -12.35
N LEU A 19 0.82 -7.89 -13.06
CA LEU A 19 0.02 -7.65 -14.25
C LEU A 19 -1.42 -7.30 -13.86
N ASN A 20 -1.94 -6.20 -14.43
CA ASN A 20 -3.31 -5.70 -14.18
C ASN A 20 -3.58 -5.32 -12.72
N VAL A 21 -2.53 -4.99 -11.97
CA VAL A 21 -2.63 -4.52 -10.59
C VAL A 21 -2.05 -3.11 -10.48
N GLU A 22 -2.80 -2.22 -9.86
CA GLU A 22 -2.33 -0.90 -9.48
C GLU A 22 -2.02 -0.90 -7.99
N VAL A 23 -0.85 -0.37 -7.61
CA VAL A 23 -0.42 -0.25 -6.22
C VAL A 23 -0.34 1.22 -5.87
N LEU A 24 -1.11 1.64 -4.86
CA LEU A 24 -1.11 3.01 -4.35
C LEU A 24 -0.62 3.04 -2.90
N PHE A 25 0.27 3.98 -2.63
CA PHE A 25 0.76 4.25 -1.29
C PHE A 25 -0.05 5.35 -0.62
N LEU A 26 -0.56 5.06 0.57
CA LEU A 26 -1.31 6.02 1.35
C LEU A 26 -0.40 7.09 1.96
N PRO A 27 -0.85 8.36 2.08
CA PRO A 27 -0.11 9.39 2.78
C PRO A 27 0.19 9.01 4.24
N PRO A 28 1.26 9.55 4.84
CA PRO A 28 1.59 9.28 6.24
C PRO A 28 0.40 9.54 7.17
N ASN A 29 0.23 8.70 8.20
CA ASN A 29 -0.82 8.83 9.22
C ASN A 29 -2.28 8.75 8.71
N THR A 30 -2.51 8.25 7.51
CA THR A 30 -3.87 8.03 6.97
C THR A 30 -4.33 6.58 7.04
N THR A 31 -3.39 5.64 7.24
CA THR A 31 -3.64 4.20 7.25
C THR A 31 -4.70 3.79 8.29
N SER A 32 -4.56 4.21 9.55
CA SER A 32 -5.54 3.92 10.62
C SER A 32 -6.93 4.51 10.41
N LYS A 33 -7.07 5.50 9.53
CA LYS A 33 -8.36 6.13 9.20
C LYS A 33 -9.05 5.46 8.02
N ILE A 34 -8.27 4.90 7.10
CA ILE A 34 -8.75 4.42 5.79
C ILE A 34 -8.75 2.88 5.75
N GLN A 35 -7.74 2.25 6.34
CA GLN A 35 -7.58 0.80 6.34
C GLN A 35 -8.17 0.21 7.62
N PRO A 36 -9.26 -0.57 7.53
CA PRO A 36 -9.95 -1.14 8.68
C PRO A 36 -9.17 -2.26 9.37
N MET A 37 -7.96 -2.58 8.90
CA MET A 37 -7.08 -3.60 9.49
C MET A 37 -5.97 -2.99 10.35
N ASP A 38 -5.84 -1.66 10.35
CA ASP A 38 -4.83 -0.93 11.14
C ASP A 38 -5.45 -0.50 12.51
N VAL A 39 -6.35 -1.35 13.05
CA VAL A 39 -7.07 -1.20 14.34
C VAL A 39 -6.22 -1.70 15.50
#